data_AF-A0AA49JBP2-F1
#
_entry.id   AF-A0AA49JBP2-F1
#
_cell.length_a   1.000
_cell.length_b   1.000
_cell.length_c   1.000
_cell.angle_alpha   90.00
_cell.angle_beta   90.00
_cell.angle_gamma   90.00
#
_symmetry.space_group_name_H-M   'P 1'
#
loop_
_entity.id
_entity.type
_entity.pdbx_description
1 polymer ?
#
loop_
_entity_poly.entity_id
_entity_poly.type
_entity_poly.pdbx_seq_one_letter_code
_entity_poly.pdbx_strand_id
1 'polypeptide(L)'
;MNLSLGFITILFLIIFPGVIFRRLYFYGEFSKEFRSNYNLITLIAISSIPGVILLIITSLLYNSFDTINLDFIIDYFKEIKSNETKPDDDTIYPITLNEIFASKIAPFTGLLYSISIASGLVLGRAVRKSRIDTKFKLLRFRNYWFYLFNGHHTSFKKLKGIQPGSNKHLFTRADILIGTGSDSTLYSGIVVDYELKENDCSSLNKIMLQSARRYKTKFGRMLSKDIPGHLLIVDCENMSNINLTYVSEKRVGLLETKLPGIIPNIIGTTLILLIPLFIFEIEKIDWLLYEWYFDLPWYAMILSYLLVVEVLTLLNPFRETDDGYEWNGWVYYVIKVIAILFTSVLIYWLS
;
A
#
# COMPACT_ATOMS: atom_id res chain seq x y z
N MET A 1 -11.57 10.86 -43.31
CA MET A 1 -10.58 10.01 -42.61
C MET A 1 -11.18 9.63 -41.26
N ASN A 2 -11.81 8.45 -41.21
CA ASN A 2 -12.62 7.99 -40.08
C ASN A 2 -11.71 7.52 -38.94
N LEU A 3 -11.14 8.44 -38.17
CA LEU A 3 -10.82 8.14 -36.78
C LEU A 3 -12.16 7.78 -36.12
N SER A 4 -12.42 6.47 -36.01
CA SER A 4 -13.75 5.99 -35.64
C SER A 4 -14.09 6.49 -34.24
N LEU A 5 -15.34 6.88 -34.03
CA LEU A 5 -15.88 7.24 -32.71
C LEU A 5 -15.43 6.23 -31.63
N GLY A 6 -15.34 4.95 -31.97
CA GLY A 6 -14.83 3.89 -31.10
C GLY A 6 -13.39 4.09 -30.62
N PHE A 7 -12.48 4.59 -31.47
CA PHE A 7 -11.12 4.91 -31.04
C PHE A 7 -11.11 6.05 -30.01
N ILE A 8 -11.91 7.10 -30.24
CA ILE A 8 -12.04 8.22 -29.29
C ILE A 8 -12.61 7.72 -27.97
N THR A 9 -13.65 6.88 -28.00
CA THR A 9 -14.24 6.28 -26.82
C THR A 9 -13.24 5.45 -26.03
N ILE A 10 -12.46 4.57 -26.69
CA ILE A 10 -11.40 3.79 -26.03
C ILE A 10 -10.35 4.71 -25.41
N LEU A 11 -9.98 5.78 -26.10
CA LEU A 11 -8.96 6.70 -25.62
C LEU A 11 -9.40 7.41 -24.33
N PHE A 12 -10.62 7.95 -24.29
CA PHE A 12 -11.14 8.67 -23.13
C PHE A 12 -11.58 7.79 -21.97
N LEU A 13 -12.09 6.58 -22.23
CA LEU A 13 -12.60 5.68 -21.19
C LEU A 13 -11.56 4.69 -20.67
N ILE A 14 -10.54 4.35 -21.47
CA ILE A 14 -9.57 3.32 -21.11
C ILE A 14 -8.17 3.93 -21.02
N ILE A 15 -7.67 4.53 -22.11
CA ILE A 15 -6.26 4.92 -22.19
C ILE A 15 -5.94 6.05 -21.20
N PHE A 16 -6.69 7.16 -21.23
CA PHE A 16 -6.43 8.33 -20.38
C PHE A 16 -6.57 8.02 -18.88
N PRO A 17 -7.65 7.39 -18.39
CA PRO A 17 -7.74 6.98 -17.00
C PRO A 17 -6.60 6.04 -16.60
N GLY A 18 -6.19 5.12 -17.48
CA GLY A 18 -5.06 4.23 -17.23
C GLY A 18 -3.71 4.96 -17.14
N VAL A 19 -3.46 5.95 -18.00
CA VAL A 19 -2.25 6.78 -17.97
C VAL A 19 -2.18 7.62 -16.69
N ILE A 20 -3.30 8.24 -16.30
CA ILE A 20 -3.40 9.04 -15.07
C ILE A 20 -3.12 8.17 -13.85
N PHE A 21 -3.76 7.01 -13.77
CA PHE A 21 -3.52 6.02 -12.72
C PHE A 21 -2.04 5.67 -12.61
N ARG A 22 -1.41 5.29 -13.74
CA ARG A 22 0.01 4.91 -13.75
C ARG A 22 0.93 6.04 -13.31
N ARG A 23 0.68 7.27 -13.78
CA ARG A 23 1.47 8.43 -13.40
C ARG A 23 1.44 8.68 -11.88
N LEU A 24 0.29 8.46 -11.25
CA LEU A 24 0.13 8.66 -9.81
C LEU A 24 0.58 7.46 -8.98
N TYR A 25 0.51 6.25 -9.55
CA TYR A 25 1.01 5.02 -8.95
C TYR A 25 2.54 5.04 -8.81
N PHE A 26 3.26 5.51 -9.83
CA PHE A 26 4.71 5.66 -9.81
C PHE A 26 5.11 7.03 -9.24
N TYR A 27 5.38 7.08 -7.94
CA TYR A 27 5.73 8.32 -7.22
C TYR A 27 7.15 8.28 -6.64
N GLY A 28 7.70 9.47 -6.32
CA GLY A 28 9.03 9.62 -5.70
C GLY A 28 10.14 8.97 -6.53
N GLU A 29 10.90 8.09 -5.91
CA GLU A 29 12.02 7.33 -6.52
C GLU A 29 11.60 6.45 -7.70
N PHE A 30 10.30 6.14 -7.84
CA PHE A 30 9.78 5.34 -8.95
C PHE A 30 9.19 6.18 -10.08
N SER A 31 9.12 7.51 -9.92
CA SER A 31 8.54 8.42 -10.94
C SER A 31 9.21 8.31 -12.32
N LYS A 32 10.50 7.97 -12.35
CA LYS A 32 11.24 7.72 -13.60
C LYS A 32 10.73 6.51 -14.37
N GLU A 33 10.07 5.55 -13.74
CA GLU A 33 9.48 4.39 -14.44
C GLU A 33 8.34 4.80 -15.37
N PHE A 34 7.57 5.81 -14.98
CA PHE A 34 6.56 6.39 -15.86
C PHE A 34 7.19 7.16 -17.04
N ARG A 35 8.30 7.87 -16.78
CA ARG A 35 9.01 8.68 -17.79
C ARG A 35 9.93 7.87 -18.71
N SER A 36 10.18 6.60 -18.40
CA SER A 36 11.05 5.76 -19.24
C SER A 36 10.55 5.76 -20.69
N ASN A 37 11.48 5.73 -21.65
CA ASN A 37 11.25 5.86 -23.10
C ASN A 37 10.41 4.71 -23.70
N TYR A 38 9.17 4.57 -23.26
CA TYR A 38 8.20 3.71 -23.89
C TYR A 38 7.79 4.33 -25.22
N ASN A 39 7.83 3.54 -26.29
CA ASN A 39 7.16 3.92 -27.53
C ASN A 39 5.66 4.14 -27.23
N LEU A 40 5.01 5.06 -27.95
CA LEU A 40 3.61 5.43 -27.79
C LEU A 40 2.69 4.19 -27.78
N ILE A 41 2.96 3.21 -28.65
CA ILE A 41 2.23 1.93 -28.71
C ILE A 41 2.34 1.17 -27.38
N THR A 42 3.54 1.05 -26.82
CA THR A 42 3.79 0.37 -25.55
C THR A 42 3.15 1.12 -24.39
N LEU A 43 3.19 2.45 -24.42
CA LEU A 43 2.53 3.29 -23.41
C LEU A 43 1.02 3.07 -23.42
N ILE A 44 0.39 3.06 -24.60
CA ILE A 44 -1.04 2.74 -24.76
C ILE A 44 -1.32 1.34 -24.22
N ALA A 45 -0.60 0.32 -24.69
CA ALA A 45 -0.85 -1.07 -24.31
C ALA A 45 -0.77 -1.30 -22.79
N ILE A 46 0.27 -0.80 -22.13
CA ILE A 46 0.45 -0.97 -20.68
C ILE A 46 -0.58 -0.14 -19.89
N SER A 47 -1.01 1.01 -20.42
CA SER A 47 -2.02 1.86 -19.74
C SER A 47 -3.44 1.34 -19.94
N SER A 48 -3.72 0.62 -21.02
CA SER A 48 -5.03 0.02 -21.25
C SER A 48 -5.41 -1.00 -20.18
N ILE A 49 -4.45 -1.74 -19.62
CA ILE A 49 -4.72 -2.75 -18.58
C ILE A 49 -5.36 -2.13 -17.33
N PRO A 50 -4.74 -1.18 -16.62
CA PRO A 50 -5.39 -0.51 -15.49
C PRO A 50 -6.62 0.29 -15.94
N GLY A 51 -6.63 0.83 -17.15
CA GLY A 51 -7.79 1.52 -17.71
C GLY A 51 -9.05 0.66 -17.77
N VAL A 52 -8.94 -0.57 -18.31
CA VAL A 52 -10.06 -1.52 -18.37
C VAL A 52 -10.53 -1.92 -16.97
N ILE A 53 -9.59 -2.19 -16.05
CA ILE A 53 -9.94 -2.54 -14.66
C ILE A 53 -10.70 -1.39 -13.99
N LEU A 54 -10.23 -0.15 -14.14
CA LEU A 54 -10.88 1.04 -13.60
C LEU A 54 -12.26 1.27 -14.21
N LEU A 55 -12.42 1.04 -15.51
CA LEU A 55 -13.70 1.13 -16.19
C LEU A 55 -14.71 0.11 -15.64
N ILE A 56 -14.29 -1.14 -15.44
CA ILE A 56 -15.14 -2.18 -14.84
C ILE A 56 -15.54 -1.80 -13.42
N ILE A 57 -14.58 -1.39 -12.57
CA ILE A 57 -14.85 -0.97 -11.19
C ILE A 57 -15.82 0.22 -11.17
N THR A 58 -15.59 1.21 -12.03
CA THR A 58 -16.46 2.38 -12.13
C THR A 58 -17.86 2.00 -12.58
N SER A 59 -18.00 1.10 -13.56
CA SER A 59 -19.30 0.60 -14.01
C SER A 59 -20.07 -0.11 -12.89
N LEU A 60 -19.40 -0.98 -12.12
CA LEU A 60 -20.02 -1.67 -10.98
C LEU A 60 -20.46 -0.69 -9.87
N LEU A 61 -19.62 0.29 -9.55
CA LEU A 61 -19.95 1.31 -8.55
C LEU A 61 -21.07 2.23 -9.03
N TYR A 62 -21.01 2.69 -10.28
CA TYR A 62 -22.01 3.59 -10.83
C TYR A 62 -23.38 2.91 -10.93
N ASN A 63 -23.44 1.65 -11.37
CA ASN A 63 -24.69 0.87 -11.41
C ASN A 63 -25.33 0.68 -10.03
N SER A 64 -24.58 0.84 -8.94
CA SER A 64 -25.13 0.82 -7.58
C SER A 64 -25.85 2.14 -7.23
N PHE A 65 -25.55 3.24 -7.91
CA PHE A 65 -26.19 4.55 -7.71
C PHE A 65 -27.25 4.85 -8.77
N ASP A 66 -27.00 4.49 -10.03
CA ASP A 66 -27.88 4.79 -11.16
C ASP A 66 -27.63 3.77 -12.28
N THR A 67 -28.69 3.18 -12.84
CA THR A 67 -28.56 2.20 -13.91
C THR A 67 -28.32 2.94 -15.23
N ILE A 68 -27.09 2.84 -15.76
CA ILE A 68 -26.83 3.32 -17.12
C ILE A 68 -27.50 2.36 -18.09
N ASN A 69 -28.57 2.81 -18.73
CA ASN A 69 -29.12 2.10 -19.88
C ASN A 69 -28.21 2.35 -21.10
N LEU A 70 -27.19 1.50 -21.24
CA LEU A 70 -26.21 1.60 -22.34
C LEU A 70 -26.89 1.44 -23.71
N ASP A 71 -28.02 0.73 -23.77
CA ASP A 71 -28.77 0.51 -25.02
C ASP A 71 -29.32 1.85 -25.55
N PHE A 72 -29.88 2.69 -24.66
CA PHE A 72 -30.36 4.03 -25.01
C PHE A 72 -29.25 4.91 -25.60
N ILE A 73 -28.06 4.88 -25.00
CA ILE A 73 -26.92 5.69 -25.47
C ILE A 73 -26.44 5.19 -26.84
N ILE A 74 -26.33 3.87 -27.00
CA ILE A 74 -25.86 3.25 -28.25
C ILE A 74 -26.84 3.52 -29.40
N ASP A 75 -28.14 3.42 -29.16
CA ASP A 75 -29.15 3.63 -30.18
C ASP A 75 -29.25 5.10 -30.60
N TYR A 76 -29.14 6.03 -29.64
CA TYR A 76 -29.05 7.47 -29.94
C TYR A 76 -27.81 7.84 -30.79
N PHE A 77 -26.64 7.24 -30.50
CA PHE A 77 -25.44 7.44 -31.32
C PHE A 77 -25.54 6.82 -32.72
N LYS A 78 -26.27 5.71 -32.89
CA LYS A 78 -26.55 5.13 -34.22
C LYS A 78 -27.45 6.05 -35.03
N GLU A 79 -28.46 6.65 -34.39
CA GLU A 79 -29.42 7.57 -35.01
C GLU A 79 -28.74 8.87 -35.51
N ILE A 80 -27.82 9.45 -34.72
CA ILE A 80 -26.99 10.59 -35.17
C ILE A 80 -26.13 10.23 -36.38
N LYS A 81 -25.65 8.98 -36.45
CA LYS A 81 -24.73 8.53 -37.50
C LYS A 81 -25.45 8.13 -38.79
N SER A 82 -26.70 7.65 -38.71
CA SER A 82 -27.46 7.22 -39.88
C SER A 82 -27.93 8.40 -40.73
N ASN A 83 -28.03 9.61 -40.18
CA ASN A 83 -28.52 10.81 -40.90
C ASN A 83 -29.89 10.58 -41.60
N GLU A 84 -30.61 9.53 -41.22
CA GLU A 84 -31.90 9.19 -41.80
C GLU A 84 -32.99 9.79 -40.92
N THR A 85 -33.68 10.77 -41.52
CA THR A 85 -34.92 11.44 -41.11
C THR A 85 -34.86 12.41 -39.92
N LYS A 86 -35.09 13.69 -40.24
CA LYS A 86 -35.70 14.65 -39.31
C LYS A 86 -37.02 14.05 -38.79
N PRO A 87 -37.27 14.05 -37.47
CA PRO A 87 -38.64 13.94 -36.97
C PRO A 87 -39.25 15.35 -36.94
N ASP A 88 -40.26 15.59 -37.77
CA ASP A 88 -41.34 16.54 -37.43
C ASP A 88 -42.14 15.90 -36.29
N ASP A 89 -41.62 15.95 -35.06
CA ASP A 89 -42.41 15.92 -33.83
C ASP A 89 -41.49 16.15 -32.61
N ASP A 90 -41.83 17.12 -31.78
CA ASP A 90 -41.13 17.51 -30.53
C ASP A 90 -41.27 16.45 -29.40
N THR A 91 -41.57 15.18 -29.72
CA THR A 91 -42.15 14.24 -28.74
C THR A 91 -41.38 12.93 -28.54
N ILE A 92 -40.34 12.62 -29.32
CA ILE A 92 -39.73 11.27 -29.26
C ILE A 92 -38.54 11.17 -28.27
N TYR A 93 -37.83 12.27 -27.99
CA TYR A 93 -36.83 12.31 -26.91
C TYR A 93 -36.88 13.64 -26.15
N PRO A 94 -37.43 13.69 -24.93
CA PRO A 94 -37.61 14.94 -24.19
C PRO A 94 -36.29 15.50 -23.60
N ILE A 95 -35.13 15.03 -24.05
CA ILE A 95 -33.83 15.30 -23.45
C ILE A 95 -32.85 15.69 -24.56
N THR A 96 -32.33 16.91 -24.49
CA THR A 96 -31.32 17.41 -25.42
C THR A 96 -29.99 16.66 -25.24
N LEU A 97 -29.15 16.63 -26.29
CA LEU A 97 -27.78 16.09 -26.23
C LEU A 97 -26.97 16.61 -25.04
N ASN A 98 -27.13 17.90 -24.74
CA ASN A 98 -26.47 18.56 -23.62
C ASN A 98 -26.96 18.03 -22.27
N GLU A 99 -28.25 17.72 -22.14
CA GLU A 99 -28.82 17.15 -20.92
C GLU A 99 -28.42 15.68 -20.75
N ILE A 100 -28.37 14.87 -21.81
CA ILE A 100 -27.84 13.50 -21.75
C ILE A 100 -26.35 13.54 -21.35
N PHE A 101 -25.59 14.44 -21.96
CA PHE A 101 -24.17 14.61 -21.63
C PHE A 101 -23.98 15.03 -20.17
N ALA A 102 -24.71 16.03 -19.70
CA ALA A 102 -24.59 16.55 -18.34
C ALA A 102 -25.11 15.59 -17.26
N SER A 103 -26.21 14.86 -17.52
CA SER A 103 -26.87 14.02 -16.53
C SER A 103 -26.34 12.59 -16.46
N LYS A 104 -25.76 12.05 -17.55
CA LYS A 104 -25.32 10.65 -17.61
C LYS A 104 -23.84 10.50 -17.96
N ILE A 105 -23.37 11.12 -19.04
CA ILE A 105 -21.99 10.91 -19.54
C ILE A 105 -20.94 11.61 -18.66
N ALA A 106 -21.15 12.88 -18.33
CA ALA A 106 -20.27 13.69 -17.51
C ALA A 106 -20.09 13.14 -16.07
N PRO A 107 -21.15 12.74 -15.34
CA PRO A 107 -20.97 12.18 -14.00
C PRO A 107 -20.26 10.82 -14.03
N PHE A 108 -20.57 9.96 -15.01
CA PHE A 108 -19.87 8.67 -15.17
C PHE A 108 -18.39 8.87 -15.46
N THR A 109 -18.05 9.72 -16.44
CA THR A 109 -16.66 10.02 -16.76
C THR A 109 -15.96 10.75 -15.62
N GLY A 110 -16.62 11.70 -14.94
CA GLY A 110 -16.10 12.35 -13.75
C GLY A 110 -15.76 11.36 -12.63
N LEU A 111 -16.64 10.38 -12.39
CA LEU A 111 -16.39 9.30 -11.42
C LEU A 111 -15.20 8.43 -11.83
N LEU A 112 -15.11 8.04 -13.11
CA LEU A 112 -14.00 7.23 -13.64
C LEU A 112 -12.64 7.90 -13.41
N TYR A 113 -12.52 9.19 -13.75
CA TYR A 113 -11.28 9.93 -13.56
C TYR A 113 -10.98 10.15 -12.08
N SER A 114 -12.01 10.37 -11.25
CA SER A 114 -11.85 10.48 -9.80
C SER A 114 -11.33 9.19 -9.18
N ILE A 115 -11.89 8.04 -9.56
CA ILE A 115 -11.43 6.72 -9.11
C ILE A 115 -10.01 6.45 -9.62
N SER A 116 -9.69 6.79 -10.88
CA SER A 116 -8.33 6.67 -11.42
C SER A 116 -7.30 7.45 -10.58
N ILE A 117 -7.61 8.71 -10.23
CA ILE A 117 -6.74 9.54 -9.40
C ILE A 117 -6.59 8.96 -8.00
N ALA A 118 -7.71 8.68 -7.33
CA ALA A 118 -7.73 8.16 -5.97
C ALA A 118 -6.99 6.81 -5.87
N SER A 119 -7.30 5.88 -6.77
CA SER A 119 -6.66 4.56 -6.79
C SER A 119 -5.16 4.66 -7.11
N GLY A 120 -4.74 5.51 -8.05
CA GLY A 120 -3.32 5.73 -8.36
C GLY A 120 -2.55 6.25 -7.15
N LEU A 121 -3.12 7.23 -6.43
CA LEU A 121 -2.51 7.79 -5.22
C LEU A 121 -2.42 6.76 -4.09
N VAL A 122 -3.48 6.00 -3.85
CA VAL A 122 -3.56 5.08 -2.70
C VAL A 122 -2.80 3.78 -2.97
N LEU A 123 -3.01 3.13 -4.12
CA LEU A 123 -2.47 1.78 -4.37
C LEU A 123 -0.95 1.76 -4.41
N GLY A 124 -0.30 2.74 -5.07
CA GLY A 124 1.16 2.80 -5.10
C GLY A 124 1.76 2.90 -3.70
N ARG A 125 1.17 3.76 -2.85
CA ARG A 125 1.59 3.94 -1.46
C ARG A 125 1.28 2.73 -0.60
N ALA A 126 0.12 2.11 -0.78
CA ALA A 126 -0.30 0.91 -0.06
C ALA A 126 0.62 -0.28 -0.37
N VAL A 127 0.95 -0.51 -1.65
CA VAL A 127 1.89 -1.55 -2.09
C VAL A 127 3.27 -1.32 -1.45
N ARG A 128 3.76 -0.08 -1.45
CA ARG A 128 5.06 0.26 -0.84
C ARG A 128 5.07 0.11 0.68
N LYS A 129 4.04 0.60 1.38
CA LYS A 129 3.93 0.54 2.84
C LYS A 129 3.80 -0.91 3.33
N SER A 130 3.06 -1.74 2.61
CA SER A 130 2.87 -3.17 2.92
C SER A 130 4.01 -4.07 2.42
N ARG A 131 4.94 -3.54 1.61
CA ARG A 131 6.06 -4.25 0.97
C ARG A 131 5.61 -5.44 0.11
N ILE A 132 4.40 -5.41 -0.43
CA ILE A 132 3.83 -6.49 -1.25
C ILE A 132 4.61 -6.66 -2.56
N ASP A 133 5.18 -5.58 -3.09
CA ASP A 133 6.07 -5.53 -4.26
C ASP A 133 7.34 -6.39 -4.13
N THR A 134 7.79 -6.65 -2.90
CA THR A 134 8.94 -7.54 -2.65
C THR A 134 8.55 -9.02 -2.72
N LYS A 135 7.27 -9.34 -2.49
CA LYS A 135 6.71 -10.70 -2.50
C LYS A 135 6.22 -11.10 -3.90
N PHE A 136 5.47 -10.24 -4.56
CA PHE A 136 4.87 -10.50 -5.87
C PHE A 136 5.61 -9.78 -6.99
N LYS A 137 6.08 -10.54 -7.99
CA LYS A 137 6.86 -9.99 -9.11
C LYS A 137 6.07 -8.97 -9.95
N LEU A 138 4.74 -9.13 -10.08
CA LEU A 138 3.90 -8.25 -10.89
C LEU A 138 3.85 -6.81 -10.35
N LEU A 139 3.91 -6.64 -9.03
CA LEU A 139 3.83 -5.34 -8.36
C LEU A 139 5.20 -4.72 -8.09
N ARG A 140 6.27 -5.37 -8.57
CA ARG A 140 7.64 -4.96 -8.29
C ARG A 140 8.03 -3.78 -9.16
N PHE A 141 8.61 -2.77 -8.52
CA PHE A 141 9.17 -1.62 -9.19
C PHE A 141 10.50 -1.97 -9.88
N ARG A 142 10.78 -1.36 -11.03
CA ARG A 142 11.99 -1.57 -11.82
C ARG A 142 13.25 -0.96 -11.18
N ASN A 143 13.11 0.11 -10.41
CA ASN A 143 14.21 0.75 -9.67
C ASN A 143 14.73 -0.19 -8.55
N TYR A 144 15.64 -1.08 -8.92
CA TYR A 144 16.22 -2.06 -8.00
C TYR A 144 17.14 -1.40 -6.95
N TRP A 145 17.82 -0.32 -7.32
CA TRP A 145 18.72 0.44 -6.46
C TRP A 145 18.03 1.00 -5.22
N PHE A 146 16.75 1.37 -5.35
CA PHE A 146 15.92 1.77 -4.21
C PHE A 146 15.92 0.72 -3.09
N TYR A 147 15.77 -0.55 -3.47
CA TYR A 147 15.68 -1.65 -2.51
C TYR A 147 17.04 -1.94 -1.86
N LEU A 148 18.12 -1.79 -2.62
CA LEU A 148 19.47 -1.96 -2.12
C LEU A 148 19.79 -0.85 -1.12
N PHE A 149 19.78 0.42 -1.55
CA PHE A 149 20.22 1.54 -0.72
C PHE A 149 19.38 1.74 0.55
N ASN A 150 18.07 1.49 0.50
CA ASN A 150 17.20 1.59 1.67
C ASN A 150 17.14 0.31 2.52
N GLY A 151 18.00 -0.69 2.28
CA GLY A 151 18.02 -1.93 3.07
C GLY A 151 16.76 -2.81 2.93
N HIS A 152 15.86 -2.50 1.99
CA HIS A 152 14.62 -3.25 1.77
C HIS A 152 14.85 -4.58 1.05
N HIS A 153 16.06 -4.84 0.55
CA HIS A 153 16.44 -6.06 -0.13
C HIS A 153 16.21 -7.33 0.73
N THR A 154 16.30 -7.23 2.05
CA THR A 154 16.03 -8.32 3.00
C THR A 154 14.61 -8.88 2.90
N SER A 155 13.67 -8.10 2.35
CA SER A 155 12.29 -8.56 2.14
C SER A 155 12.18 -9.54 0.96
N PHE A 156 13.16 -9.59 0.05
CA PHE A 156 13.20 -10.59 -1.00
C PHE A 156 13.62 -11.95 -0.45
N LYS A 157 12.83 -13.00 -0.76
CA LYS A 157 13.10 -14.38 -0.32
C LYS A 157 14.54 -14.84 -0.60
N LYS A 158 15.12 -14.42 -1.72
CA LYS A 158 16.49 -14.80 -2.15
C LYS A 158 17.61 -14.08 -1.36
N LEU A 159 17.32 -12.95 -0.73
CA LEU A 159 18.33 -12.06 -0.11
C LEU A 159 18.15 -11.94 1.41
N LYS A 160 17.27 -12.76 2.00
CA LYS A 160 16.98 -12.76 3.45
C LYS A 160 18.21 -13.01 4.34
N GLY A 161 19.24 -13.69 3.83
CA GLY A 161 20.44 -14.05 4.59
C GLY A 161 21.55 -13.00 4.59
N ILE A 162 21.40 -11.86 3.89
CA ILE A 162 22.48 -10.88 3.71
C ILE A 162 22.63 -9.94 4.92
N GLN A 163 21.61 -9.82 5.77
CA GLN A 163 21.69 -9.06 7.03
C GLN A 163 21.50 -9.96 8.25
N PRO A 164 22.21 -9.70 9.35
CA PRO A 164 21.99 -10.41 10.60
C PRO A 164 20.63 -10.02 11.19
N GLY A 165 19.61 -10.85 10.99
CA GLY A 165 18.35 -10.81 11.73
C GLY A 165 17.39 -9.65 11.40
N SER A 166 16.39 -9.46 12.27
CA SER A 166 15.28 -8.50 12.16
C SER A 166 15.67 -7.03 12.43
N ASN A 167 16.95 -6.70 12.26
CA ASN A 167 17.52 -5.41 12.61
C ASN A 167 16.94 -4.26 11.75
N LYS A 168 16.83 -3.09 12.35
CA LYS A 168 16.41 -1.86 11.68
C LYS A 168 17.59 -1.31 10.87
N HIS A 169 17.44 -1.21 9.56
CA HIS A 169 18.42 -0.53 8.70
C HIS A 169 18.54 0.95 9.08
N LEU A 170 19.77 1.43 9.25
CA LEU A 170 20.07 2.84 9.54
C LEU A 170 20.52 3.57 8.29
N PHE A 171 21.57 3.08 7.64
CA PHE A 171 22.13 3.64 6.42
C PHE A 171 22.95 2.60 5.66
N THR A 172 23.23 2.90 4.39
CA THR A 172 24.07 2.06 3.52
C THR A 172 25.35 2.81 3.22
N ARG A 173 26.50 2.16 3.40
CA ARG A 173 27.80 2.64 2.93
C ARG A 173 28.10 1.99 1.59
N ALA A 174 28.60 2.76 0.64
CA ALA A 174 29.02 2.28 -0.67
C ALA A 174 30.50 2.50 -0.87
N ASP A 175 31.17 1.48 -1.43
CA ASP A 175 32.51 1.58 -1.98
C ASP A 175 32.40 1.45 -3.50
N ILE A 176 32.72 2.53 -4.21
CA ILE A 176 32.51 2.70 -5.65
C ILE A 176 33.87 2.77 -6.34
N LEU A 177 34.14 1.80 -7.21
CA LEU A 177 35.37 1.76 -8.00
C LEU A 177 35.12 2.42 -9.36
N ILE A 178 35.79 3.54 -9.61
CA ILE A 178 35.78 4.23 -10.90
C ILE A 178 37.06 3.91 -11.66
N GLY A 179 36.91 3.41 -12.88
CA GLY A 179 38.02 3.10 -13.79
C GLY A 179 38.18 4.21 -14.82
N THR A 180 39.34 4.83 -14.88
CA THR A 180 39.72 5.79 -15.93
C THR A 180 40.95 5.26 -16.65
N GLY A 181 40.74 4.33 -17.60
CA GLY A 181 41.79 3.78 -18.48
C GLY A 181 42.96 3.12 -17.74
N SER A 182 43.96 3.90 -17.35
CA SER A 182 45.19 3.47 -16.67
C SER A 182 45.13 3.56 -15.14
N ASP A 183 44.24 4.37 -14.58
CA ASP A 183 44.12 4.61 -13.13
C ASP A 183 42.72 4.22 -12.63
N SER A 184 42.68 3.50 -11.51
CA SER A 184 41.44 3.24 -10.77
C SER A 184 41.42 4.01 -9.46
N THR A 185 40.25 4.56 -9.13
CA THR A 185 40.03 5.32 -7.89
C THR A 185 38.83 4.74 -7.17
N LEU A 186 39.00 4.42 -5.88
CA LEU A 186 37.92 3.92 -5.04
C LEU A 186 37.40 5.08 -4.18
N TYR A 187 36.09 5.30 -4.22
CA TYR A 187 35.38 6.24 -3.35
C TYR A 187 34.56 5.46 -2.33
N SER A 188 34.65 5.80 -1.05
CA SER A 188 33.86 5.17 0.01
C SER A 188 33.10 6.23 0.79
N GLY A 189 31.83 6.01 1.09
CA GLY A 189 31.02 6.95 1.87
C GLY A 189 29.62 6.44 2.17
N ILE A 190 28.86 7.21 2.97
CA ILE A 190 27.46 6.90 3.28
C ILE A 190 26.60 7.36 2.09
N VAL A 191 25.79 6.47 1.53
CA VAL A 191 24.86 6.80 0.44
C VAL A 191 23.72 7.63 1.03
N VAL A 192 23.59 8.87 0.54
CA VAL A 192 22.52 9.79 0.91
C VAL A 192 21.43 9.81 -0.15
N ASP A 193 21.83 9.85 -1.42
CA ASP A 193 20.92 9.93 -2.55
C ASP A 193 21.57 9.36 -3.83
N TYR A 194 20.79 9.17 -4.89
CA TYR A 194 21.25 8.68 -6.17
C TYR A 194 20.38 9.18 -7.33
N GLU A 195 20.98 9.32 -8.50
CA GLU A 195 20.27 9.59 -9.74
C GLU A 195 20.32 8.36 -10.63
N LEU A 196 19.16 7.94 -11.15
CA LEU A 196 19.08 6.99 -12.26
C LEU A 196 19.21 7.68 -13.62
N LYS A 197 19.65 6.94 -14.63
CA LYS A 197 19.63 7.40 -16.03
C LYS A 197 18.17 7.67 -16.47
N GLU A 198 17.96 8.72 -17.27
CA GLU A 198 16.60 9.13 -17.68
C GLU A 198 15.85 8.02 -18.43
N ASN A 199 16.56 7.30 -19.30
CA ASN A 199 15.97 6.29 -20.18
C ASN A 199 15.97 4.88 -19.58
N ASP A 200 16.71 4.65 -18.49
CA ASP A 200 16.85 3.35 -17.86
C ASP A 200 16.83 3.43 -16.34
N CYS A 201 15.73 2.98 -15.75
CA CYS A 201 15.53 2.96 -14.31
C CYS A 201 16.35 1.89 -13.59
N SER A 202 17.04 1.01 -14.32
CA SER A 202 17.91 -0.03 -13.75
C SER A 202 19.37 0.41 -13.65
N SER A 203 19.75 1.49 -14.35
CA SER A 203 21.13 1.99 -14.38
C SER A 203 21.30 3.26 -13.54
N LEU A 204 22.35 3.28 -12.73
CA LEU A 204 22.77 4.47 -12.01
C LEU A 204 23.43 5.49 -12.95
N ASN A 205 23.15 6.75 -12.70
CA ASN A 205 23.81 7.90 -13.29
C ASN A 205 24.79 8.51 -12.29
N LYS A 206 24.33 8.78 -11.06
CA LYS A 206 25.16 9.37 -10.01
C LYS A 206 24.83 8.77 -8.66
N ILE A 207 25.81 8.73 -7.77
CA ILE A 207 25.61 8.43 -6.34
C ILE A 207 26.14 9.60 -5.52
N MET A 208 25.35 10.03 -4.54
CA MET A 208 25.72 11.09 -3.61
C MET A 208 26.16 10.46 -2.28
N LEU A 209 27.41 10.74 -1.90
CA LEU A 209 28.08 10.19 -0.74
C LEU A 209 28.37 11.28 0.30
N GLN A 210 28.04 11.01 1.56
CA GLN A 210 28.49 11.80 2.71
C GLN A 210 29.70 11.17 3.38
N SER A 211 30.53 12.01 4.01
CA SER A 211 31.75 11.59 4.73
C SER A 211 32.67 10.74 3.83
N ALA A 212 32.85 11.22 2.59
CA ALA A 212 33.48 10.46 1.53
C ALA A 212 35.01 10.42 1.67
N ARG A 213 35.59 9.26 1.39
CA ARG A 213 37.03 9.02 1.32
C ARG A 213 37.42 8.55 -0.07
N ARG A 214 38.59 8.98 -0.52
CA ARG A 214 39.21 8.49 -1.75
C ARG A 214 40.39 7.60 -1.42
N TYR A 215 40.50 6.48 -2.11
CA TYR A 215 41.67 5.61 -2.08
C TYR A 215 42.30 5.59 -3.47
N LYS A 216 43.61 5.81 -3.52
CA LYS A 216 44.41 5.66 -4.75
C LYS A 216 45.64 4.82 -4.45
N THR A 217 45.96 3.88 -5.33
CA THR A 217 47.19 3.10 -5.24
C THR A 217 48.34 3.95 -5.80
N LYS A 218 49.38 4.19 -5.00
CA LYS A 218 50.60 4.86 -5.45
C LYS A 218 51.81 4.08 -4.92
N PHE A 219 52.72 3.68 -5.81
CA PHE A 219 53.92 2.89 -5.46
C PHE A 219 53.62 1.61 -4.64
N GLY A 220 52.54 0.88 -4.99
CA GLY A 220 52.14 -0.34 -4.28
C GLY A 220 51.52 -0.13 -2.89
N ARG A 221 51.36 1.12 -2.43
CA ARG A 221 50.65 1.46 -1.18
C ARG A 221 49.31 2.12 -1.47
N MET A 222 48.29 1.74 -0.71
CA MET A 222 46.97 2.36 -0.76
C MET A 222 46.98 3.65 0.08
N LEU A 223 46.85 4.80 -0.59
CA LEU A 223 46.74 6.09 0.08
C LEU A 223 45.26 6.43 0.24
N SER A 224 44.81 6.58 1.49
CA SER A 224 43.49 7.10 1.82
C SER A 224 43.56 8.59 2.07
N LYS A 225 42.61 9.35 1.52
CA LYS A 225 42.45 10.78 1.78
C LYS A 225 40.97 11.10 1.95
N ASP A 226 40.64 11.77 3.05
CA ASP A 226 39.31 12.34 3.24
C ASP A 226 39.04 13.41 2.17
N ILE A 227 37.84 13.39 1.60
CA ILE A 227 37.43 14.42 0.65
C ILE A 227 36.78 15.55 1.47
N PRO A 228 37.33 16.77 1.45
CA PRO A 228 36.72 17.89 2.15
C PRO A 228 35.36 18.21 1.54
N GLY A 229 34.38 18.51 2.41
CA GLY A 229 33.01 18.84 2.01
C GLY A 229 31.95 17.94 2.67
N HIS A 230 30.69 18.32 2.50
CA HIS A 230 29.55 17.59 3.10
C HIS A 230 29.00 16.50 2.18
N LEU A 231 29.09 16.69 0.87
CA LEU A 231 28.49 15.82 -0.14
C LEU A 231 29.45 15.67 -1.33
N LEU A 232 29.78 14.43 -1.66
CA LEU A 232 30.49 14.06 -2.87
C LEU A 232 29.50 13.46 -3.86
N ILE A 233 29.49 13.95 -5.09
CA ILE A 233 28.71 13.36 -6.17
C ILE A 233 29.65 12.55 -7.06
N VAL A 234 29.44 11.24 -7.13
CA VAL A 234 30.22 10.32 -7.96
C VAL A 234 29.45 10.01 -9.22
N ASP A 235 30.06 10.27 -10.37
CA ASP A 235 29.54 9.87 -11.67
C ASP A 235 29.70 8.35 -11.86
N CYS A 236 28.62 7.68 -12.22
CA CYS A 236 28.58 6.23 -12.42
C CYS A 236 28.83 5.81 -13.87
N GLU A 237 29.06 6.73 -14.81
CA GLU A 237 29.33 6.40 -16.23
C GLU A 237 30.51 5.43 -16.38
N ASN A 238 31.58 5.65 -15.62
CA ASN A 238 32.80 4.82 -15.61
C ASN A 238 32.90 3.93 -14.36
N MET A 239 31.76 3.62 -13.73
CA MET A 239 31.74 2.73 -12.56
C MET A 239 31.99 1.29 -13.00
N SER A 240 33.07 0.70 -12.46
CA SER A 240 33.38 -0.71 -12.67
C SER A 240 32.56 -1.58 -11.71
N ASN A 241 32.69 -1.33 -10.40
CA ASN A 241 32.06 -2.12 -9.36
C ASN A 241 31.54 -1.23 -8.22
N ILE A 242 30.54 -1.72 -7.50
CA ILE A 242 30.04 -1.15 -6.27
C ILE A 242 29.88 -2.23 -5.21
N ASN A 243 30.42 -1.98 -4.02
CA ASN A 243 30.21 -2.82 -2.84
C ASN A 243 29.31 -2.06 -1.85
N LEU A 244 28.33 -2.76 -1.25
CA LEU A 244 27.37 -2.17 -0.32
C LEU A 244 27.50 -2.81 1.06
N THR A 245 27.73 -1.97 2.06
CA THR A 245 27.77 -2.36 3.47
C THR A 245 26.55 -1.78 4.17
N TYR A 246 25.72 -2.64 4.76
CA TYR A 246 24.50 -2.24 5.48
C TYR A 246 24.77 -2.07 6.96
N VAL A 247 24.54 -0.87 7.48
CA VAL A 247 24.60 -0.61 8.93
C VAL A 247 23.20 -0.72 9.50
N SER A 248 23.04 -1.55 10.53
CA SER A 248 21.75 -1.85 11.14
C SER A 248 21.84 -1.81 12.66
N GLU A 249 20.73 -1.47 13.29
CA GLU A 249 20.54 -1.45 14.73
C GLU A 249 19.59 -2.58 15.15
N LYS A 250 19.85 -3.22 16.29
CA LYS A 250 18.95 -4.25 16.80
C LYS A 250 17.56 -3.67 16.99
N ARG A 251 16.56 -4.26 16.32
CA ARG A 251 15.19 -3.83 16.48
C ARG A 251 14.71 -4.28 17.87
N VAL A 252 14.31 -3.31 18.69
CA VAL A 252 13.67 -3.57 19.99
C VAL A 252 12.45 -4.48 19.75
N GLY A 253 12.40 -5.59 20.46
CA GLY A 253 11.31 -6.56 20.33
C GLY A 253 9.97 -5.95 20.76
N LEU A 254 8.85 -6.46 20.26
CA LEU A 254 7.53 -5.91 20.64
C LEU A 254 7.30 -6.01 22.17
N LEU A 255 7.85 -7.05 22.80
CA LEU A 255 7.84 -7.28 24.25
C LEU A 255 8.67 -6.26 25.05
N GLU A 256 9.69 -5.67 24.42
CA GLU A 256 10.56 -4.65 25.03
C GLU A 256 9.98 -3.22 24.86
N THR A 257 8.81 -3.09 24.21
CA THR A 257 8.10 -1.80 24.10
C THR A 257 7.16 -1.55 25.28
N LYS A 258 6.50 -0.39 25.33
CA LYS A 258 5.47 -0.10 26.35
C LYS A 258 4.11 -0.79 26.08
N LEU A 259 3.91 -1.38 24.90
CA LEU A 259 2.64 -1.97 24.49
C LEU A 259 2.15 -3.09 25.42
N PRO A 260 3.00 -4.04 25.86
CA PRO A 260 2.57 -5.12 26.75
C PRO A 260 2.04 -4.64 28.10
N GLY A 261 2.50 -3.49 28.61
CA GLY A 261 1.95 -2.88 29.82
C GLY A 261 0.68 -2.05 29.56
N ILE A 262 0.52 -1.48 28.37
CA ILE A 262 -0.66 -0.66 28.03
C ILE A 262 -1.90 -1.53 27.76
N ILE A 263 -1.73 -2.66 27.07
CA ILE A 263 -2.87 -3.49 26.62
C ILE A 263 -3.69 -4.07 27.78
N PRO A 264 -3.09 -4.68 28.81
CA PRO A 264 -3.83 -5.13 30.00
C PRO A 264 -4.56 -3.99 30.69
N ASN A 265 -3.95 -2.80 30.77
CA ASN A 265 -4.58 -1.62 31.36
C ASN A 265 -5.80 -1.13 30.57
N ILE A 266 -5.73 -1.15 29.22
CA ILE A 266 -6.86 -0.80 28.36
C ILE A 266 -8.00 -1.82 28.56
N ILE A 267 -7.69 -3.11 28.56
CA ILE A 267 -8.69 -4.17 28.78
C ILE A 267 -9.33 -4.03 30.16
N GLY A 268 -8.53 -3.85 31.22
CA GLY A 268 -9.04 -3.64 32.57
C GLY A 268 -9.91 -2.39 32.71
N THR A 269 -9.49 -1.26 32.12
CA THR A 269 -10.28 -0.03 32.10
C THR A 269 -11.59 -0.21 31.34
N THR A 270 -11.56 -0.93 30.21
CA THR A 270 -12.76 -1.24 29.41
C THR A 270 -13.73 -2.08 30.23
N LEU A 271 -13.24 -3.12 30.92
CA LEU A 271 -14.07 -3.96 31.79
C LEU A 271 -14.75 -3.15 32.89
N ILE A 272 -14.03 -2.23 33.55
CA ILE A 272 -14.60 -1.35 34.58
C ILE A 272 -15.68 -0.44 33.98
N LEU A 273 -15.44 0.13 32.79
CA LEU A 273 -16.41 0.99 32.11
C LEU A 273 -17.65 0.23 31.62
N LEU A 274 -17.55 -1.09 31.42
CA LEU A 274 -18.69 -1.92 31.04
C LEU A 274 -19.59 -2.26 32.23
N ILE A 275 -19.10 -2.22 33.48
CA ILE A 275 -19.88 -2.59 34.67
C ILE A 275 -21.27 -1.92 34.73
N PRO A 276 -21.40 -0.59 34.52
CA PRO A 276 -22.71 0.06 34.55
C PRO A 276 -23.70 -0.49 33.50
N LEU A 277 -23.22 -0.92 32.33
CA LEU A 277 -24.06 -1.49 31.28
C LEU A 277 -24.65 -2.85 31.67
N PHE A 278 -23.94 -3.62 32.51
CA PHE A 278 -24.42 -4.91 33.02
C PHE A 278 -25.31 -4.77 34.26
N ILE A 279 -25.24 -3.65 34.98
CA ILE A 279 -26.03 -3.44 36.21
C ILE A 279 -27.33 -2.68 35.92
N PHE A 280 -27.29 -1.68 35.03
CA PHE A 280 -28.42 -0.80 34.78
C PHE A 280 -28.95 -1.02 33.37
N GLU A 281 -30.24 -1.29 33.27
CA GLU A 281 -30.96 -1.32 32.00
C GLU A 281 -31.12 0.12 31.47
N ILE A 282 -30.67 0.35 30.24
CA ILE A 282 -30.76 1.64 29.57
C ILE A 282 -31.82 1.53 28.47
N GLU A 283 -32.98 2.16 28.69
CA GLU A 283 -34.16 2.14 27.79
C GLU A 283 -33.88 2.58 26.34
N LYS A 284 -32.73 3.21 26.05
CA LYS A 284 -32.35 3.67 24.70
C LYS A 284 -31.52 2.66 23.91
N ILE A 285 -31.19 1.50 24.48
CA ILE A 285 -30.36 0.48 23.83
C ILE A 285 -31.26 -0.64 23.31
N ASP A 286 -31.73 -0.49 22.07
CA ASP A 286 -32.61 -1.48 21.38
C ASP A 286 -31.79 -2.62 20.75
N TRP A 287 -30.91 -3.25 21.54
CA TRP A 287 -30.10 -4.38 21.08
C TRP A 287 -30.72 -5.68 21.58
N LEU A 288 -31.09 -6.59 20.66
CA LEU A 288 -31.73 -7.88 20.99
C LEU A 288 -30.97 -8.68 22.08
N LEU A 289 -29.64 -8.67 22.05
CA LEU A 289 -28.80 -9.36 23.05
C LEU A 289 -28.81 -8.68 24.43
N TYR A 290 -29.01 -7.37 24.46
CA TYR A 290 -29.06 -6.55 25.68
C TYR A 290 -30.41 -6.71 26.38
N GLU A 291 -31.51 -6.66 25.62
CA GLU A 291 -32.85 -6.98 26.13
C GLU A 291 -32.90 -8.40 26.69
N TRP A 292 -32.42 -9.38 25.91
CA TRP A 292 -32.33 -10.78 26.36
C TRP A 292 -31.50 -10.95 27.64
N TYR A 293 -30.45 -10.15 27.83
CA TYR A 293 -29.62 -10.21 29.04
C TYR A 293 -30.36 -9.79 30.30
N PHE A 294 -31.22 -8.76 30.23
CA PHE A 294 -32.01 -8.31 31.40
C PHE A 294 -33.20 -9.21 31.73
N ASP A 295 -33.61 -10.06 30.79
CA ASP A 295 -34.59 -11.13 31.05
C ASP A 295 -34.00 -12.33 31.79
N LEU A 296 -32.67 -12.43 31.91
CA LEU A 296 -32.00 -13.55 32.57
C LEU A 296 -32.13 -13.49 34.10
N PRO A 297 -32.15 -14.66 34.78
CA PRO A 297 -32.02 -14.68 36.23
C PRO A 297 -30.66 -14.10 36.68
N TRP A 298 -30.64 -13.47 37.86
CA TRP A 298 -29.47 -12.72 38.37
C TRP A 298 -28.14 -13.49 38.34
N TYR A 299 -28.15 -14.81 38.55
CA TYR A 299 -26.94 -15.64 38.49
C TYR A 299 -26.43 -15.82 37.05
N ALA A 300 -27.33 -15.93 36.08
CA ALA A 300 -26.98 -16.01 34.67
C ALA A 300 -26.48 -14.65 34.15
N MET A 301 -27.00 -13.54 34.68
CA MET A 301 -26.46 -12.20 34.42
C MET A 301 -24.99 -12.06 34.86
N ILE A 302 -24.64 -12.60 36.04
CA ILE A 302 -23.24 -12.61 36.52
C ILE A 302 -22.36 -13.47 35.61
N LEU A 303 -22.85 -14.67 35.23
CA LEU A 303 -22.11 -15.55 34.32
C LEU A 303 -21.89 -14.92 32.94
N SER A 304 -22.88 -14.21 32.41
CA SER A 304 -22.77 -13.45 31.16
C SER A 304 -21.72 -12.34 31.24
N TYR A 305 -21.62 -11.63 32.38
CA TYR A 305 -20.53 -10.68 32.59
C TYR A 305 -19.16 -11.39 32.64
N LEU A 306 -19.04 -12.51 33.34
CA LEU A 306 -17.81 -13.32 33.37
C LEU A 306 -17.43 -13.81 31.97
N LEU A 307 -18.41 -14.20 31.14
CA LEU A 307 -18.18 -14.56 29.75
C LEU A 307 -17.55 -13.41 28.96
N VAL A 308 -18.03 -12.18 29.15
CA VAL A 308 -17.45 -10.99 28.51
C VAL A 308 -16.02 -10.70 29.01
N VAL A 309 -15.75 -10.89 30.31
CA VAL A 309 -14.39 -10.83 30.86
C VAL A 309 -13.47 -11.86 30.18
N GLU A 310 -13.93 -13.09 30.02
CA GLU A 310 -13.17 -14.16 29.36
C GLU A 310 -12.88 -13.84 27.88
N VAL A 311 -13.88 -13.33 27.15
CA VAL A 311 -13.72 -12.93 25.75
C VAL A 311 -12.75 -11.75 25.60
N LEU A 312 -12.86 -10.72 26.45
CA LEU A 312 -11.98 -9.56 26.37
C LEU A 312 -10.54 -9.87 26.79
N THR A 313 -10.35 -10.75 27.77
CA THR A 313 -9.00 -11.18 28.20
C THR A 313 -8.31 -12.09 27.17
N LEU A 314 -9.05 -12.71 26.25
CA LEU A 314 -8.48 -13.41 25.08
C LEU A 314 -7.70 -12.46 24.16
N LEU A 315 -8.08 -11.17 24.14
CA LEU A 315 -7.41 -10.13 23.36
C LEU A 315 -6.07 -9.71 23.97
N ASN A 316 -5.73 -10.14 25.18
CA ASN A 316 -4.43 -9.90 25.79
C ASN A 316 -3.43 -11.01 25.41
N PRO A 317 -2.47 -10.74 24.52
CA PRO A 317 -1.51 -11.75 24.14
C PRO A 317 -0.27 -11.80 25.05
N PHE A 318 -0.21 -10.95 26.08
CA PHE A 318 0.95 -10.78 26.93
C PHE A 318 0.73 -11.31 28.34
N ARG A 319 1.80 -11.81 28.94
CA ARG A 319 1.90 -12.16 30.35
C ARG A 319 3.09 -11.43 30.96
N GLU A 320 2.89 -10.87 32.15
CA GLU A 320 3.96 -10.27 32.94
C GLU A 320 4.70 -11.35 33.74
N THR A 321 6.02 -11.28 33.74
CA THR A 321 6.97 -12.16 34.44
C THR A 321 8.00 -11.30 35.18
N ASP A 322 8.76 -11.89 36.10
CA ASP A 322 9.79 -11.16 36.86
C ASP A 322 10.88 -10.55 35.95
N ASP A 323 11.09 -11.15 34.77
CA ASP A 323 12.05 -10.71 33.76
C ASP A 323 11.44 -9.80 32.66
N GLY A 324 10.16 -9.43 32.77
CA GLY A 324 9.48 -8.52 31.84
C GLY A 324 8.15 -9.06 31.30
N TYR A 325 7.98 -9.03 29.97
CA TYR A 325 6.76 -9.52 29.31
C TYR A 325 7.08 -10.66 28.36
N GLU A 326 6.21 -11.67 28.37
CA GLU A 326 6.26 -12.81 27.46
C GLU A 326 4.95 -12.95 26.68
N TRP A 327 5.00 -13.67 25.56
CA TRP A 327 3.80 -14.04 24.83
C TRP A 327 3.07 -15.17 25.57
N ASN A 328 1.75 -15.06 25.65
CA ASN A 328 0.92 -16.17 26.07
C ASN A 328 1.12 -17.37 25.13
N GLY A 329 1.46 -18.52 25.69
CA GLY A 329 1.59 -19.76 24.93
C GLY A 329 0.24 -20.25 24.38
N TRP A 330 0.26 -21.10 23.36
CA TRP A 330 -0.96 -21.66 22.75
C TRP A 330 -1.91 -22.30 23.77
N VAL A 331 -1.36 -22.95 24.80
CA VAL A 331 -2.12 -23.60 25.88
C VAL A 331 -3.04 -22.61 26.61
N TYR A 332 -2.59 -21.37 26.83
CA TYR A 332 -3.41 -20.33 27.48
C TYR A 332 -4.69 -20.06 26.68
N TYR A 333 -4.57 -19.88 25.36
CA TYR A 333 -5.71 -19.60 24.49
C TYR A 333 -6.67 -20.80 24.42
N VAL A 334 -6.15 -22.03 24.38
CA VAL A 334 -6.98 -23.24 24.38
C VAL A 334 -7.81 -23.32 25.66
N ILE A 335 -7.19 -23.10 26.83
CA ILE A 335 -7.90 -23.10 28.13
C ILE A 335 -8.98 -22.02 28.14
N LYS A 336 -8.68 -20.81 27.66
CA LYS A 336 -9.65 -19.70 27.57
C LYS A 336 -10.83 -20.02 26.66
N VAL A 337 -10.58 -20.60 25.48
CA VAL A 337 -11.66 -21.01 24.56
C VAL A 337 -12.54 -22.09 25.20
N ILE A 338 -11.95 -23.07 25.89
CA ILE A 338 -12.72 -24.09 26.61
C ILE A 338 -13.57 -23.45 27.72
N ALA A 339 -13.01 -22.52 28.48
CA ALA A 339 -13.74 -21.80 29.53
C ALA A 339 -14.90 -20.97 28.96
N ILE A 340 -14.70 -20.29 27.83
CA ILE A 340 -15.76 -19.55 27.10
C ILE A 340 -16.87 -20.52 26.68
N LEU A 341 -16.54 -21.63 26.02
CA LEU A 341 -17.54 -22.62 25.59
C LEU A 341 -18.32 -23.20 26.77
N PHE A 342 -17.63 -23.57 27.84
CA PHE A 342 -18.25 -24.08 29.05
C PHE A 342 -19.21 -23.07 29.68
N THR A 343 -18.77 -21.81 29.82
CA THR A 343 -19.58 -20.73 30.40
C THR A 343 -20.80 -20.41 29.52
N SER A 344 -20.65 -20.40 28.19
CA SER A 344 -21.77 -20.21 27.26
C SER A 344 -22.81 -21.33 27.35
N VAL A 345 -22.37 -22.59 27.43
CA VAL A 345 -23.28 -23.74 27.62
C VAL A 345 -23.99 -23.66 28.97
N LEU A 346 -23.27 -23.25 30.01
CA LEU A 346 -23.83 -23.06 31.35
C LEU A 346 -24.92 -21.97 31.36
N ILE A 347 -24.66 -20.82 30.72
CA ILE A 347 -25.65 -19.74 30.58
C ILE A 347 -26.88 -20.24 29.83
N TYR A 348 -26.70 -20.94 28.70
CA TYR A 348 -27.81 -21.48 27.91
C TYR A 348 -28.67 -22.49 28.67
N TRP A 349 -28.06 -23.27 29.57
CA TRP A 349 -28.81 -24.23 30.39
C TRP A 349 -29.55 -23.56 31.56
N LEU A 350 -29.11 -22.37 31.95
CA LEU A 350 -29.59 -21.60 33.09
C LEU A 350 -30.59 -20.49 32.72
N SER A 351 -30.62 -20.10 31.44
CA SER A 351 -31.63 -19.26 30.78
C SER A 351 -32.85 -20.08 30.40
#